data_AF-A0A892I2N1-F1
#
_entry.id   AF-A0A892I2N1-F1
#
_cell.length_a   1.000
_cell.length_b   1.000
_cell.length_c   1.000
_cell.angle_alpha   90.00
_cell.angle_beta   90.00
_cell.angle_gamma   90.00
#
_symmetry.space_group_name_H-M   'P 1'
#
loop_
_entity.id
_entity.type
_entity.pdbx_description
1 polymer ?
#
loop_
_entity_poly.entity_id
_entity_poly.type
_entity_poly.pdbx_seq_one_letter_code
_entity_poly.pdbx_strand_id
1 'polypeptide(L)'
;MIEAIWNSLPAKVTRCLNWIHELPLRIFIPSALLFIILKNGIWVIPNIEVLRSMASDITRNMLVNDVRGQYLYSSFFGLALAWITGAYRTTTAFAAMHFSAFIAGTIGLSIFIDRRHGQSVVKLFLIALACAPISNVILNWLGISDVFTYLFGTIIAISESVPILFLATMFLGVSHMEQGIVIAVIVITKIALIDDAHSKSRLLRILAVATGIVSAKIFFVAYFSAMNFNLTFSRAAFATPAFAYLFLSGFLRNISVTVYAFYSAAWVLVGFFINFALRSHNKRFLAFTIFANITAAATSAMVYDSTRDFTLIVWPAFVAALIYVDRKADREELRKATLLAFAACLILPKIIVWAGKMQSSALFYDFLFVAEKITRKSLIAPLDYIHIAWPFAY
;
A
#
# COMPACT_ATOMS: atom_id res chain seq x y z
N MET A 1 16.33 1.85 24.31
CA MET A 1 16.78 2.29 22.97
C MET A 1 16.06 3.55 22.50
N ILE A 2 14.73 3.54 22.28
CA ILE A 2 13.96 4.75 21.85
C ILE A 2 14.21 5.94 22.77
N GLU A 3 14.15 5.73 24.08
CA GLU A 3 14.39 6.78 25.07
C GLU A 3 15.83 7.32 25.02
N ALA A 4 16.82 6.44 24.85
CA ALA A 4 18.22 6.84 24.72
C ALA A 4 18.47 7.67 23.45
N ILE A 5 17.86 7.29 22.32
CA ILE A 5 17.93 8.06 21.06
C ILE A 5 17.19 9.39 21.20
N TRP A 6 16.01 9.39 21.85
CA TRP A 6 15.24 10.61 22.06
C TRP A 6 16.00 11.62 22.91
N ASN A 7 16.62 11.16 24.00
CA ASN A 7 17.36 12.00 24.93
C ASN A 7 18.70 12.50 24.35
N SER A 8 19.21 11.88 23.26
CA SER A 8 20.39 12.37 22.56
C SER A 8 20.07 13.43 21.49
N LEU A 9 18.79 13.66 21.16
CA LEU A 9 18.40 14.68 20.18
C LEU A 9 18.53 16.11 20.77
N PRO A 10 18.97 17.09 19.97
CA PRO A 10 18.99 18.49 20.40
C PRO A 10 17.58 18.97 20.80
N ALA A 11 17.48 19.77 21.87
CA ALA A 11 16.21 20.28 22.39
C ALA A 11 15.36 21.05 21.34
N LYS A 12 16.01 21.71 20.38
CA LYS A 12 15.33 22.38 19.26
C LYS A 12 14.64 21.37 18.33
N VAL A 13 15.27 20.23 18.08
CA VAL A 13 14.73 19.15 17.23
C VAL A 13 13.53 18.51 17.93
N THR A 14 13.65 18.16 19.21
CA THR A 14 12.54 17.57 19.97
C THR A 14 11.35 18.52 20.10
N ARG A 15 11.58 19.84 20.28
CA ARG A 15 10.51 20.86 20.26
C ARG A 15 9.82 20.93 18.90
N CYS A 16 10.58 20.94 17.80
CA CYS A 16 10.01 20.95 16.45
C CYS A 16 9.18 19.68 16.15
N LEU A 17 9.68 18.51 16.53
CA LEU A 17 8.96 17.25 16.39
C LEU A 17 7.68 17.23 17.23
N ASN A 18 7.72 17.70 18.48
CA ASN A 18 6.52 17.77 19.33
C ASN A 18 5.44 18.68 18.74
N TRP A 19 5.82 19.80 18.13
CA TRP A 19 4.89 20.72 17.48
C TRP A 19 4.04 20.05 16.40
N ILE A 20 4.60 19.07 15.67
CA ILE A 20 3.88 18.29 14.65
C ILE A 20 2.69 17.53 15.27
N HIS A 21 2.86 16.96 16.47
CA HIS A 21 1.77 16.28 17.19
C HIS A 21 0.76 17.24 17.79
N GLU A 22 1.09 18.52 17.98
CA GLU A 22 0.18 19.53 18.54
C GLU A 22 -0.72 20.17 17.48
N LEU A 23 -0.39 20.02 16.20
CA LEU A 23 -1.19 20.57 15.10
C LEU A 23 -2.65 20.06 15.13
N PRO A 24 -3.65 20.94 14.93
CA PRO A 24 -5.04 20.51 14.80
C PRO A 24 -5.23 19.68 13.53
N LEU A 25 -6.13 18.69 13.55
CA LEU A 25 -6.31 17.75 12.42
C LEU A 25 -6.57 18.44 11.08
N ARG A 26 -7.34 19.54 11.08
CA ARG A 26 -7.65 20.33 9.87
C ARG A 26 -6.40 20.89 9.16
N ILE A 27 -5.31 21.10 9.89
CA ILE A 27 -4.01 21.53 9.34
C ILE A 27 -3.12 20.31 9.11
N PHE A 28 -3.12 19.37 10.06
CA PHE A 28 -2.25 18.22 10.04
C PHE A 28 -2.51 17.29 8.83
N ILE A 29 -3.77 16.95 8.53
CA ILE A 29 -4.12 16.05 7.42
C ILE A 29 -3.61 16.59 6.08
N PRO A 30 -3.95 17.82 5.65
CA PRO A 30 -3.45 18.35 4.38
C PRO A 30 -1.92 18.52 4.39
N SER A 31 -1.31 18.91 5.52
CA SER A 31 0.15 19.04 5.62
C SER A 31 0.86 17.70 5.46
N ALA A 32 0.33 16.64 6.07
CA ALA A 32 0.87 15.28 5.96
C ALA A 32 0.72 14.73 4.54
N LEU A 33 -0.42 14.95 3.88
CA LEU A 33 -0.62 14.57 2.48
C LEU A 33 0.30 15.33 1.54
N LEU A 34 0.45 16.64 1.74
CA LEU A 34 1.40 17.44 0.98
C LEU A 34 2.83 16.93 1.17
N PHE A 35 3.24 16.65 2.41
CA PHE A 35 4.53 16.05 2.70
C PHE A 35 4.71 14.69 2.00
N ILE A 36 3.69 13.83 2.04
CA ILE A 36 3.69 12.53 1.35
C ILE A 36 3.90 12.73 -0.16
N ILE A 37 3.18 13.64 -0.80
CA ILE A 37 3.34 13.93 -2.23
C ILE A 37 4.75 14.42 -2.51
N LEU A 38 5.20 15.45 -1.79
CA LEU A 38 6.52 16.05 -1.99
C LEU A 38 7.66 15.08 -1.71
N LYS A 39 7.53 14.16 -0.75
CA LYS A 39 8.60 13.22 -0.41
C LYS A 39 8.74 12.09 -1.42
N ASN A 40 7.65 11.70 -2.07
CA ASN A 40 7.63 10.57 -3.00
C ASN A 40 7.77 11.02 -4.47
N GLY A 41 7.20 12.17 -4.81
CA GLY A 41 6.94 12.56 -6.19
C GLY A 41 5.71 11.86 -6.77
N ILE A 42 5.38 12.15 -8.03
CA ILE A 42 4.22 11.57 -8.73
C ILE A 42 4.66 10.95 -10.05
N TRP A 43 4.27 9.70 -10.31
CA TRP A 43 4.53 9.01 -11.56
C TRP A 43 3.40 8.04 -11.94
N VAL A 44 3.34 7.68 -13.23
CA VAL A 44 2.36 6.74 -13.78
C VAL A 44 3.02 5.42 -14.15
N ILE A 45 2.28 4.32 -14.09
CA ILE A 45 2.82 3.03 -14.50
C ILE A 45 3.18 3.02 -16.00
N PRO A 46 4.31 2.40 -16.43
CA PRO A 46 4.74 2.44 -17.84
C PRO A 46 3.71 1.93 -18.84
N ASN A 47 2.86 0.98 -18.45
CA ASN A 47 1.80 0.41 -19.29
C ASN A 47 0.41 1.04 -19.04
N ILE A 48 0.36 2.30 -18.56
CA ILE A 48 -0.90 2.99 -18.26
C ILE A 48 -1.84 3.05 -19.47
N GLU A 49 -1.30 3.17 -20.70
CA GLU A 49 -2.12 3.16 -21.92
C GLU A 49 -2.86 1.84 -22.14
N VAL A 50 -2.22 0.71 -21.81
CA VAL A 50 -2.83 -0.61 -21.93
C VAL A 50 -4.02 -0.70 -20.96
N LEU A 51 -3.82 -0.34 -19.70
CA LEU A 51 -4.89 -0.33 -18.69
C LEU A 51 -6.01 0.65 -19.05
N ARG A 52 -5.66 1.83 -19.55
CA ARG A 52 -6.64 2.82 -20.04
C ARG A 52 -7.45 2.28 -21.21
N SER A 53 -6.81 1.62 -22.18
CA SER A 53 -7.51 1.01 -23.32
C SER A 53 -8.46 -0.11 -22.86
N MET A 54 -8.06 -0.94 -21.90
CA MET A 54 -8.92 -1.95 -21.30
C MET A 54 -10.15 -1.31 -20.62
N ALA A 55 -9.98 -0.14 -20.00
CA ALA A 55 -11.08 0.59 -19.37
C ALA A 55 -12.03 1.29 -20.36
N SER A 56 -11.67 1.40 -21.64
CA SER A 56 -12.54 2.01 -22.66
C SER A 56 -13.73 1.14 -23.04
N ASP A 57 -13.57 -0.18 -22.92
CA ASP A 57 -14.63 -1.16 -23.09
C ASP A 57 -14.41 -2.33 -22.14
N ILE A 58 -15.09 -2.29 -20.99
CA ILE A 58 -15.02 -3.37 -20.00
C ILE A 58 -15.83 -4.61 -20.41
N THR A 59 -16.59 -4.56 -21.52
CA THR A 59 -17.39 -5.66 -22.05
C THR A 59 -16.67 -6.44 -23.14
N ARG A 60 -15.53 -5.94 -23.65
CA ARG A 60 -14.67 -6.62 -24.63
C ARG A 60 -13.22 -6.87 -24.16
N ASN A 61 -12.61 -7.95 -24.65
CA ASN A 61 -11.27 -8.35 -24.25
C ASN A 61 -10.35 -7.63 -25.21
N MET A 62 -9.68 -6.59 -24.71
CA MET A 62 -8.79 -5.76 -25.51
C MET A 62 -7.42 -6.44 -25.72
N LEU A 63 -7.16 -7.54 -25.00
CA LEU A 63 -5.88 -8.27 -24.97
C LEU A 63 -5.99 -9.66 -25.62
N VAL A 64 -6.81 -9.80 -26.67
CA VAL A 64 -6.91 -11.07 -27.42
C VAL A 64 -5.57 -11.47 -28.04
N ASN A 65 -4.80 -10.49 -28.53
CA ASN A 65 -3.50 -10.72 -29.16
C ASN A 65 -2.32 -10.75 -28.17
N ASP A 66 -2.54 -10.36 -26.91
CA ASP A 66 -1.56 -10.46 -25.82
C ASP A 66 -2.10 -11.37 -24.72
N VAL A 67 -2.03 -12.68 -24.99
CA VAL A 67 -2.52 -13.73 -24.08
C VAL A 67 -1.92 -13.57 -22.69
N ARG A 68 -0.62 -13.27 -22.57
CA ARG A 68 0.02 -13.12 -21.26
C ARG A 68 -0.54 -11.91 -20.53
N GLY A 69 -0.71 -10.77 -21.20
CA GLY A 69 -1.27 -9.54 -20.61
C GLY A 69 -2.68 -9.68 -20.03
N GLN A 70 -3.45 -10.71 -20.40
CA GLN A 70 -4.80 -10.96 -19.89
C GLN A 70 -4.87 -11.07 -18.35
N TYR A 71 -3.74 -11.38 -17.67
CA TYR A 71 -3.69 -11.36 -16.21
C TYR A 71 -4.09 -10.00 -15.61
N LEU A 72 -3.94 -8.89 -16.35
CA LEU A 72 -4.29 -7.54 -15.89
C LEU A 72 -5.80 -7.38 -15.61
N TYR A 73 -6.65 -8.21 -16.24
CA TYR A 73 -8.09 -8.23 -15.92
C TYR A 73 -8.40 -8.79 -14.52
N SER A 74 -7.43 -9.39 -13.81
CA SER A 74 -7.59 -9.73 -12.39
C SER A 74 -7.61 -8.50 -11.47
N SER A 75 -7.31 -7.32 -12.02
CA SER A 75 -7.29 -6.02 -11.35
C SER A 75 -8.38 -5.07 -11.89
N PHE A 76 -9.65 -5.48 -11.77
CA PHE A 76 -10.75 -4.90 -12.57
C PHE A 76 -11.41 -3.65 -11.99
N PHE A 77 -11.42 -3.47 -10.66
CA PHE A 77 -12.15 -2.37 -10.02
C PHE A 77 -11.78 -0.98 -10.59
N GLY A 78 -10.49 -0.70 -10.75
CA GLY A 78 -10.01 0.57 -11.31
C GLY A 78 -10.45 0.78 -12.77
N LEU A 79 -10.49 -0.29 -13.57
CA LEU A 79 -10.95 -0.25 -14.96
C LEU A 79 -12.45 0.06 -15.02
N ALA A 80 -13.25 -0.65 -14.21
CA ALA A 80 -14.69 -0.42 -14.13
C ALA A 80 -15.01 1.00 -13.66
N LEU A 81 -14.30 1.51 -12.64
CA LEU A 81 -14.50 2.87 -12.17
C LEU A 81 -14.14 3.91 -13.24
N ALA A 82 -13.04 3.70 -13.97
CA ALA A 82 -12.66 4.58 -15.07
C ALA A 82 -13.69 4.57 -16.21
N TRP A 83 -14.26 3.41 -16.53
CA TRP A 83 -15.35 3.26 -17.49
C TRP A 83 -16.59 4.05 -17.08
N ILE A 84 -17.08 3.84 -15.84
CA ILE A 84 -18.28 4.50 -15.30
C ILE A 84 -18.11 6.02 -15.23
N THR A 85 -16.93 6.50 -14.83
CA THR A 85 -16.65 7.93 -14.68
C THR A 85 -16.23 8.62 -15.98
N GLY A 86 -15.97 7.86 -17.04
CA GLY A 86 -15.42 8.37 -18.30
C GLY A 86 -13.93 8.75 -18.23
N ALA A 87 -13.22 8.41 -17.16
CA ALA A 87 -11.80 8.72 -16.97
C ALA A 87 -10.88 8.00 -17.98
N TYR A 88 -11.34 6.95 -18.65
CA TYR A 88 -10.58 6.23 -19.70
C TYR A 88 -10.27 7.08 -20.95
N ARG A 89 -10.94 8.22 -21.13
CA ARG A 89 -10.83 9.04 -22.35
C ARG A 89 -9.43 9.60 -22.58
N THR A 90 -8.70 9.92 -21.51
CA THR A 90 -7.32 10.41 -21.59
C THR A 90 -6.48 9.79 -20.48
N THR A 91 -5.18 9.67 -20.73
CA THR A 91 -4.20 9.16 -19.76
C THR A 91 -4.15 10.00 -18.50
N THR A 92 -4.23 11.32 -18.67
CA THR A 92 -4.28 12.27 -17.56
C THR A 92 -5.54 12.08 -16.72
N ALA A 93 -6.72 11.92 -17.33
CA ALA A 93 -7.95 11.68 -16.58
C ALA A 93 -7.90 10.35 -15.83
N PHE A 94 -7.36 9.30 -16.46
CA PHE A 94 -7.20 7.98 -15.85
C PHE A 94 -6.23 8.03 -14.65
N ALA A 95 -5.07 8.67 -14.79
CA ALA A 95 -4.12 8.88 -13.71
C ALA A 95 -4.71 9.77 -12.59
N ALA A 96 -5.38 10.86 -12.96
CA ALA A 96 -6.01 11.78 -12.01
C ALA A 96 -7.12 11.10 -11.20
N MET A 97 -7.86 10.14 -11.77
CA MET A 97 -8.84 9.35 -11.03
C MET A 97 -8.15 8.53 -9.92
N HIS A 98 -7.05 7.84 -10.21
CA HIS A 98 -6.31 7.05 -9.22
C HIS A 98 -5.67 7.94 -8.14
N PHE A 99 -5.09 9.07 -8.55
CA PHE A 99 -4.54 10.07 -7.63
C PHE A 99 -5.63 10.66 -6.72
N SER A 100 -6.79 11.01 -7.29
CA SER A 100 -7.93 11.54 -6.53
C SER A 100 -8.49 10.50 -5.57
N ALA A 101 -8.56 9.22 -5.99
CA ALA A 101 -8.94 8.13 -5.11
C ALA A 101 -7.98 8.00 -3.92
N PHE A 102 -6.67 8.17 -4.13
CA PHE A 102 -5.70 8.18 -3.04
C PHE A 102 -5.95 9.36 -2.09
N ILE A 103 -6.01 10.59 -2.59
CA ILE A 103 -6.17 11.78 -1.74
C ILE A 103 -7.52 11.77 -1.00
N ALA A 104 -8.63 11.65 -1.74
CA ALA A 104 -9.96 11.66 -1.14
C ALA A 104 -10.18 10.43 -0.24
N GLY A 105 -9.68 9.26 -0.64
CA GLY A 105 -9.76 8.04 0.14
C GLY A 105 -8.96 8.12 1.44
N THR A 106 -7.74 8.65 1.42
CA THR A 106 -6.94 8.85 2.65
C THR A 106 -7.56 9.90 3.57
N ILE A 107 -8.18 10.96 3.04
CA ILE A 107 -8.96 11.92 3.84
C ILE A 107 -10.17 11.22 4.48
N GLY A 108 -10.94 10.45 3.69
CA GLY A 108 -12.08 9.69 4.17
C GLY A 108 -11.71 8.67 5.26
N LEU A 109 -10.60 7.94 5.06
CA LEU A 109 -10.01 7.04 6.05
C LEU A 109 -9.61 7.79 7.32
N SER A 110 -8.98 8.96 7.19
CA SER A 110 -8.59 9.79 8.35
C SER A 110 -9.82 10.22 9.16
N ILE A 111 -10.90 10.63 8.51
CA ILE A 111 -12.17 10.98 9.17
C ILE A 111 -12.80 9.75 9.83
N PHE A 112 -12.79 8.60 9.16
CA PHE A 112 -13.32 7.35 9.71
C PHE A 112 -12.53 6.90 10.95
N ILE A 113 -11.19 6.96 10.88
CA ILE A 113 -10.29 6.66 11.99
C ILE A 113 -10.52 7.64 13.14
N ASP A 114 -10.64 8.94 12.87
CA ASP A 114 -10.87 9.95 13.91
C ASP A 114 -12.14 9.64 14.71
N ARG A 115 -13.26 9.40 14.01
CA ARG A 115 -14.54 9.11 14.64
C ARG A 115 -14.55 7.84 15.49
N ARG A 116 -13.68 6.87 15.18
CA ARG A 116 -13.67 5.54 15.80
C ARG A 116 -12.55 5.33 16.82
N HIS A 117 -11.41 5.93 16.58
CA HIS A 117 -10.16 5.71 17.32
C HIS A 117 -9.53 7.02 17.83
N GLY A 118 -10.03 8.18 17.41
CA GLY A 118 -9.59 9.50 17.86
C GLY A 118 -8.40 10.07 17.09
N GLN A 119 -8.14 11.35 17.32
CA GLN A 119 -7.16 12.15 16.59
C GLN A 119 -5.72 11.63 16.69
N SER A 120 -5.36 11.02 17.83
CA SER A 120 -4.04 10.43 18.05
C SER A 120 -3.73 9.39 16.96
N VAL A 121 -4.68 8.47 16.73
CA VAL A 121 -4.53 7.38 15.76
C VAL A 121 -4.47 7.91 14.33
N VAL A 122 -5.19 8.99 14.00
CA VAL A 122 -5.08 9.64 12.68
C VAL A 122 -3.66 10.15 12.45
N LYS A 123 -3.06 10.81 13.45
CA LYS A 123 -1.69 11.33 13.36
C LYS A 123 -0.68 10.21 13.20
N LEU A 124 -0.81 9.16 14.02
CA LEU A 124 0.01 7.95 13.92
C LEU A 124 -0.11 7.30 12.53
N PHE A 125 -1.34 7.15 12.02
CA PHE A 125 -1.63 6.55 10.71
C PHE A 125 -1.00 7.34 9.56
N LEU A 126 -1.14 8.67 9.54
CA LEU A 126 -0.58 9.49 8.47
C LEU A 126 0.95 9.59 8.54
N ILE A 127 1.54 9.63 9.73
CA ILE A 127 3.00 9.55 9.88
C ILE A 127 3.50 8.19 9.42
N ALA A 128 2.83 7.10 9.82
CA ALA A 128 3.14 5.77 9.34
C ALA A 128 3.05 5.68 7.80
N LEU A 129 2.02 6.25 7.20
CA LEU A 129 1.83 6.29 5.75
C LEU A 129 2.96 7.06 5.06
N ALA A 130 3.40 8.16 5.67
CA ALA A 130 4.54 8.94 5.20
C ALA A 130 5.87 8.18 5.31
N CYS A 131 6.07 7.42 6.39
CA CYS A 131 7.30 6.65 6.63
C CYS A 131 7.38 5.36 5.81
N ALA A 132 6.23 4.72 5.56
CA ALA A 132 6.14 3.46 4.83
C ALA A 132 6.33 3.65 3.31
N PRO A 133 6.80 2.59 2.61
CA PRO A 133 6.99 2.64 1.16
C PRO A 133 5.66 2.61 0.39
N ILE A 134 4.54 2.22 1.01
CA ILE A 134 3.23 2.16 0.33
C ILE A 134 2.82 3.49 -0.30
N SER A 135 3.13 4.62 0.32
CA SER A 135 2.84 5.92 -0.29
C SER A 135 3.71 6.22 -1.50
N ASN A 136 4.95 5.72 -1.53
CA ASN A 136 5.83 5.79 -2.70
C ASN A 136 5.30 4.93 -3.84
N VAL A 137 4.87 3.72 -3.50
CA VAL A 137 4.29 2.75 -4.42
C VAL A 137 3.02 3.33 -5.08
N ILE A 138 2.06 3.82 -4.28
CA ILE A 138 0.81 4.35 -4.83
C ILE A 138 1.08 5.56 -5.74
N LEU A 139 1.96 6.46 -5.32
CA LEU A 139 2.23 7.70 -6.06
C LEU A 139 3.09 7.50 -7.31
N ASN A 140 3.92 6.45 -7.37
CA ASN A 140 4.77 6.19 -8.54
C ASN A 140 4.14 5.16 -9.52
N TRP A 141 3.07 4.47 -9.13
CA TRP A 141 2.32 3.50 -9.96
C TRP A 141 0.88 3.96 -10.16
N LEU A 142 0.66 5.25 -10.43
CA LEU A 142 -0.68 5.70 -10.79
C LEU A 142 -1.16 4.98 -12.06
N GLY A 143 -2.41 4.48 -12.02
CA GLY A 143 -3.04 3.75 -13.13
C GLY A 143 -3.24 2.25 -12.89
N ILE A 144 -2.72 1.68 -11.81
CA ILE A 144 -2.98 0.27 -11.43
C ILE A 144 -3.81 0.17 -10.14
N SER A 145 -4.19 -1.05 -9.76
CA SER A 145 -5.06 -1.37 -8.62
C SER A 145 -4.57 -0.95 -7.23
N ASP A 146 -3.30 -0.54 -7.09
CA ASP A 146 -2.61 -0.37 -5.81
C ASP A 146 -3.34 0.57 -4.83
N VAL A 147 -3.87 1.69 -5.33
CA VAL A 147 -4.64 2.64 -4.51
C VAL A 147 -5.89 1.98 -3.92
N PHE A 148 -6.59 1.15 -4.69
CA PHE A 148 -7.81 0.49 -4.22
C PHE A 148 -7.49 -0.66 -3.26
N THR A 149 -6.41 -1.41 -3.52
CA THR A 149 -5.89 -2.40 -2.56
C THR A 149 -5.55 -1.75 -1.23
N TYR A 150 -4.87 -0.60 -1.24
CA TYR A 150 -4.57 0.20 -0.05
C TYR A 150 -5.85 0.65 0.68
N LEU A 151 -6.81 1.24 -0.05
CA LEU A 151 -8.03 1.78 0.56
C LEU A 151 -8.86 0.67 1.20
N PHE A 152 -9.21 -0.37 0.43
CA PHE A 152 -10.02 -1.47 0.94
C PHE A 152 -9.30 -2.27 2.01
N GLY A 153 -8.00 -2.55 1.85
CA GLY A 153 -7.18 -3.18 2.89
C GLY A 153 -7.17 -2.38 4.19
N THR A 154 -7.05 -1.05 4.12
CA THR A 154 -7.12 -0.18 5.30
C THR A 154 -8.50 -0.19 5.94
N ILE A 155 -9.59 -0.10 5.15
CA ILE A 155 -10.97 -0.18 5.65
C ILE A 155 -11.19 -1.48 6.43
N ILE A 156 -10.73 -2.61 5.89
CA ILE A 156 -10.87 -3.91 6.53
C ILE A 156 -10.08 -3.97 7.86
N ALA A 157 -8.89 -3.37 7.92
CA ALA A 157 -8.07 -3.35 9.13
C ALA A 157 -8.74 -2.59 10.29
N ILE A 158 -9.41 -1.48 9.98
CA ILE A 158 -9.96 -0.54 10.98
C ILE A 158 -11.44 -0.76 11.30
N SER A 159 -12.17 -1.51 10.46
CA SER A 159 -13.59 -1.75 10.65
C SER A 159 -13.87 -2.99 11.52
N GLU A 160 -14.94 -2.90 12.31
CA GLU A 160 -15.51 -4.06 13.02
C GLU A 160 -16.94 -4.38 12.52
N SER A 161 -17.47 -3.59 11.60
CA SER A 161 -18.81 -3.77 11.06
C SER A 161 -18.82 -4.90 10.03
N VAL A 162 -19.63 -5.93 10.29
CA VAL A 162 -19.77 -7.12 9.43
C VAL A 162 -20.12 -6.74 7.97
N PRO A 163 -21.12 -5.87 7.69
CA PRO A 163 -21.40 -5.42 6.32
C PRO A 163 -20.22 -4.71 5.66
N ILE A 164 -19.51 -3.83 6.38
CA ILE A 164 -18.36 -3.10 5.84
C ILE A 164 -17.21 -4.07 5.54
N LEU A 165 -16.95 -5.05 6.42
CA LEU A 165 -15.92 -6.06 6.20
C LEU A 165 -16.23 -6.91 4.97
N PHE A 166 -17.49 -7.34 4.80
CA PHE A 166 -17.93 -8.07 3.62
C PHE A 166 -17.71 -7.26 2.33
N LEU A 167 -18.26 -6.03 2.27
CA LEU A 167 -18.18 -5.18 1.09
C LEU A 167 -16.74 -4.78 0.76
N ALA A 168 -15.96 -4.36 1.75
CA ALA A 168 -14.57 -3.96 1.54
C ALA A 168 -13.71 -5.14 1.09
N THR A 169 -13.92 -6.35 1.62
CA THR A 169 -13.18 -7.54 1.17
C THR A 169 -13.61 -7.98 -0.24
N MET A 170 -14.89 -7.86 -0.57
CA MET A 170 -15.37 -8.08 -1.94
C MET A 170 -14.71 -7.10 -2.91
N PHE A 171 -14.75 -5.80 -2.64
CA PHE A 171 -14.12 -4.81 -3.51
C PHE A 171 -12.60 -4.92 -3.56
N LEU A 172 -11.95 -5.35 -2.47
CA LEU A 172 -10.54 -5.70 -2.47
C LEU A 172 -10.25 -6.84 -3.46
N GLY A 173 -11.07 -7.91 -3.44
CA GLY A 173 -10.95 -9.01 -4.38
C GLY A 173 -11.15 -8.58 -5.83
N VAL A 174 -12.11 -7.68 -6.10
CA VAL A 174 -12.34 -7.11 -7.44
C VAL A 174 -11.20 -6.17 -7.87
N SER A 175 -10.54 -5.53 -6.91
CA SER A 175 -9.39 -4.65 -7.17
C SER A 175 -8.12 -5.44 -7.46
N HIS A 176 -7.87 -6.51 -6.71
CA HIS A 176 -6.76 -7.43 -6.93
C HIS A 176 -7.02 -8.75 -6.19
N MET A 177 -7.44 -9.79 -6.91
CA MET A 177 -7.86 -11.06 -6.29
C MET A 177 -6.76 -11.73 -5.47
N GLU A 178 -5.56 -11.88 -6.03
CA GLU A 178 -4.46 -12.62 -5.41
C GLU A 178 -3.95 -11.94 -4.14
N GLN A 179 -3.67 -10.63 -4.20
CA GLN A 179 -3.33 -9.84 -3.01
C GLN A 179 -4.49 -9.81 -2.01
N GLY A 180 -5.73 -9.72 -2.50
CA GLY A 180 -6.94 -9.72 -1.68
C GLY A 180 -7.11 -10.98 -0.85
N ILE A 181 -6.81 -12.17 -1.41
CA ILE A 181 -6.81 -13.44 -0.68
C ILE A 181 -5.78 -13.42 0.45
N VAL A 182 -4.55 -12.96 0.17
CA VAL A 182 -3.49 -12.92 1.18
C VAL A 182 -3.84 -11.94 2.30
N ILE A 183 -4.35 -10.75 1.96
CA ILE A 183 -4.83 -9.75 2.93
C ILE A 183 -5.99 -10.32 3.76
N ALA A 184 -6.94 -11.03 3.13
CA ALA A 184 -8.06 -11.65 3.83
C ALA A 184 -7.58 -12.67 4.88
N VAL A 185 -6.58 -13.50 4.55
CA VAL A 185 -5.96 -14.44 5.49
C VAL A 185 -5.32 -13.70 6.66
N ILE A 186 -4.54 -12.64 6.39
CA ILE A 186 -3.90 -11.82 7.42
C ILE A 186 -4.95 -11.18 8.35
N VAL A 187 -6.04 -10.66 7.80
CA VAL A 187 -7.13 -10.05 8.57
C VAL A 187 -7.89 -11.09 9.39
N ILE A 188 -8.14 -12.28 8.85
CA ILE A 188 -8.76 -13.37 9.61
C ILE A 188 -7.88 -13.72 10.81
N THR A 189 -6.56 -13.83 10.61
CA THR A 189 -5.60 -14.06 11.70
C THR A 189 -5.61 -12.91 12.72
N LYS A 190 -5.72 -11.66 12.27
CA LYS A 190 -5.90 -10.49 13.15
C LYS A 190 -7.15 -10.65 14.03
N ILE A 191 -8.30 -10.96 13.43
CA ILE A 191 -9.57 -11.14 14.14
C ILE A 191 -9.51 -12.32 15.11
N ALA A 192 -8.79 -13.39 14.74
CA ALA A 192 -8.65 -14.58 15.57
C ALA A 192 -7.73 -14.38 16.77
N LEU A 193 -6.59 -13.70 16.58
CA LEU A 193 -5.53 -13.63 17.58
C LEU A 193 -5.57 -12.39 18.47
N ILE A 194 -5.92 -11.22 17.93
CA ILE A 194 -5.73 -9.94 18.64
C ILE A 194 -7.00 -9.14 18.90
N ASP A 195 -8.13 -9.50 18.29
CA ASP A 195 -9.41 -8.83 18.56
C ASP A 195 -10.10 -9.36 19.83
N ASP A 196 -10.44 -8.44 20.73
CA ASP A 196 -11.12 -8.70 22.02
C ASP A 196 -12.63 -9.03 21.87
N ALA A 197 -13.14 -9.22 20.65
CA ALA A 197 -14.55 -9.46 20.38
C ALA A 197 -15.07 -10.80 20.95
N HIS A 198 -16.32 -10.83 21.41
CA HIS A 198 -17.02 -12.07 21.79
C HIS A 198 -17.05 -13.09 20.64
N SER A 199 -17.04 -14.39 20.99
CA SER A 199 -16.93 -15.51 20.04
C SER A 199 -17.89 -15.41 18.84
N LYS A 200 -19.17 -15.12 19.09
CA LYS A 200 -20.18 -14.97 18.01
C LYS A 200 -19.88 -13.81 17.07
N SER A 201 -19.48 -12.65 17.61
CA SER A 201 -19.10 -11.48 16.81
C SER A 201 -17.84 -11.75 16.00
N ARG A 202 -16.85 -12.43 16.61
CA ARG A 202 -15.62 -12.85 15.95
C ARG A 202 -15.89 -13.76 14.75
N LEU A 203 -16.73 -14.78 14.92
CA LEU A 203 -17.10 -15.70 13.85
C LEU A 203 -17.78 -14.97 12.69
N LEU A 204 -18.76 -14.10 12.97
CA LEU A 204 -19.45 -13.32 11.93
C LEU A 204 -18.49 -12.43 11.13
N ARG A 205 -17.49 -11.84 11.79
CA ARG A 205 -16.48 -11.00 11.12
C ARG A 205 -15.53 -11.83 10.25
N ILE A 206 -15.09 -13.00 10.72
CA ILE A 206 -14.30 -13.94 9.92
C ILE A 206 -15.10 -14.39 8.71
N LEU A 207 -16.36 -14.79 8.91
CA LEU A 207 -17.26 -15.18 7.82
C LEU A 207 -17.44 -14.04 6.82
N ALA A 208 -17.63 -12.80 7.28
CA ALA A 208 -17.77 -11.65 6.38
C ALA A 208 -16.54 -11.45 5.47
N VAL A 209 -15.33 -11.56 6.01
CA VAL A 209 -14.09 -11.45 5.23
C VAL A 209 -13.99 -12.63 4.24
N ALA A 210 -14.22 -13.86 4.72
CA ALA A 210 -14.13 -15.06 3.89
C ALA A 210 -15.18 -15.08 2.77
N THR A 211 -16.44 -14.74 3.06
CA THR A 211 -17.49 -14.70 2.05
C THR A 211 -17.32 -13.51 1.11
N GLY A 212 -16.83 -12.36 1.58
CA GLY A 212 -16.52 -11.21 0.74
C GLY A 212 -15.51 -11.54 -0.36
N ILE A 213 -14.39 -12.19 -0.02
CA ILE A 213 -13.38 -12.57 -1.03
C ILE A 213 -13.91 -13.62 -2.01
N VAL A 214 -14.70 -14.59 -1.53
CA VAL A 214 -15.35 -15.60 -2.38
C VAL A 214 -16.36 -14.94 -3.33
N SER A 215 -17.17 -13.99 -2.83
CA SER A 215 -18.12 -13.23 -3.64
C SER A 215 -17.44 -12.46 -4.76
N ALA A 216 -16.24 -11.90 -4.54
CA ALA A 216 -15.48 -11.26 -5.60
C ALA A 216 -15.08 -12.25 -6.71
N LYS A 217 -14.72 -13.50 -6.36
CA LYS A 217 -14.39 -14.54 -7.34
C LYS A 217 -15.64 -14.97 -8.12
N ILE A 218 -16.77 -15.14 -7.44
CA ILE A 218 -18.05 -15.43 -8.09
C ILE A 218 -18.42 -14.31 -9.05
N PHE A 219 -18.29 -13.05 -8.63
CA PHE A 219 -18.51 -11.88 -9.48
C PHE A 219 -17.67 -11.95 -10.75
N PHE A 220 -16.37 -12.21 -10.66
CA PHE A 220 -15.51 -12.33 -11.83
C PHE A 220 -15.94 -13.44 -12.79
N VAL A 221 -16.22 -14.64 -12.26
CA VAL A 221 -16.64 -15.78 -13.08
C VAL A 221 -17.97 -15.48 -13.78
N ALA A 222 -18.94 -14.94 -13.05
CA ALA A 222 -20.24 -14.58 -13.61
C ALA A 222 -20.14 -13.46 -14.65
N TYR A 223 -19.38 -12.40 -14.35
CA TYR A 223 -19.21 -11.26 -15.23
C TYR A 223 -18.49 -11.65 -16.53
N PHE A 224 -17.37 -12.39 -16.42
CA PHE A 224 -16.62 -12.83 -17.58
C PHE A 224 -17.36 -13.87 -18.41
N SER A 225 -18.12 -14.77 -17.78
CA SER A 225 -19.01 -15.68 -18.49
C SER A 225 -20.10 -14.92 -19.27
N ALA A 226 -20.77 -13.97 -18.62
CA ALA A 226 -21.83 -13.17 -19.25
C ALA A 226 -21.33 -12.32 -20.44
N MET A 227 -20.07 -11.86 -20.38
CA MET A 227 -19.44 -11.07 -21.45
C MET A 227 -18.65 -11.90 -22.47
N ASN A 228 -18.70 -13.24 -22.39
CA ASN A 228 -17.91 -14.15 -23.23
C ASN A 228 -16.39 -13.88 -23.18
N PHE A 229 -15.88 -13.52 -22.00
CA PHE A 229 -14.47 -13.40 -21.70
C PHE A 229 -13.85 -14.73 -21.28
N ASN A 230 -13.25 -15.41 -22.24
CA ASN A 230 -12.34 -16.50 -21.94
C ASN A 230 -10.95 -15.94 -21.66
N LEU A 231 -10.67 -15.64 -20.39
CA LEU A 231 -9.30 -15.37 -19.94
C LEU A 231 -8.50 -16.68 -19.99
N THR A 232 -7.61 -16.76 -20.97
CA THR A 232 -6.77 -17.94 -21.20
C THR A 232 -5.51 -17.94 -20.34
N PHE A 233 -5.16 -16.79 -19.74
CA PHE A 233 -4.00 -16.63 -18.88
C PHE A 233 -4.37 -15.88 -17.60
N SER A 234 -3.94 -16.40 -16.44
CA SER A 234 -4.15 -15.78 -15.13
C SER A 234 -2.82 -15.51 -14.44
N ARG A 235 -2.80 -14.73 -13.36
CA ARG A 235 -1.57 -14.50 -12.59
C ARG A 235 -0.99 -15.79 -12.02
N ALA A 236 -1.83 -16.78 -11.71
CA ALA A 236 -1.40 -18.09 -11.25
C ALA A 236 -0.57 -18.85 -12.32
N ALA A 237 -0.76 -18.54 -13.60
CA ALA A 237 0.05 -19.14 -14.67
C ALA A 237 1.52 -18.67 -14.66
N PHE A 238 1.86 -17.59 -13.93
CA PHE A 238 3.25 -17.21 -13.68
C PHE A 238 3.93 -18.05 -12.58
N ALA A 239 3.20 -18.87 -11.83
CA ALA A 239 3.76 -19.74 -10.79
C ALA A 239 4.46 -20.99 -11.38
N THR A 240 5.42 -20.78 -12.28
CA THR A 240 6.26 -21.85 -12.86
C THR A 240 7.64 -21.87 -12.20
N PRO A 241 8.38 -22.99 -12.25
CA PRO A 241 9.74 -23.07 -11.68
C PRO A 241 10.71 -22.01 -12.23
N ALA A 242 10.62 -21.66 -13.52
CA ALA A 242 11.48 -20.66 -14.14
C ALA A 242 11.24 -19.25 -13.57
N PHE A 243 9.97 -18.85 -13.42
CA PHE A 243 9.62 -17.58 -12.78
C PHE A 243 9.92 -17.59 -11.29
N ALA A 244 9.71 -18.70 -10.59
CA ALA A 244 10.08 -18.82 -9.18
C ALA A 244 11.58 -18.59 -8.95
N TYR A 245 12.45 -19.14 -9.82
CA TYR A 245 13.88 -18.87 -9.78
C TYR A 245 14.20 -17.39 -10.04
N LEU A 246 13.58 -16.79 -11.06
CA LEU A 246 13.74 -15.37 -11.38
C LEU A 246 13.36 -14.46 -10.19
N PHE A 247 12.21 -14.73 -9.57
CA PHE A 247 11.70 -13.94 -8.45
C PHE A 247 12.55 -14.12 -7.20
N LEU A 248 12.90 -15.35 -6.85
CA LEU A 248 13.72 -15.64 -5.69
C LEU A 248 15.15 -15.08 -5.85
N SER A 249 15.76 -15.24 -7.03
CA SER A 249 17.09 -14.68 -7.30
C SER A 249 17.07 -13.15 -7.27
N GLY A 250 16.02 -12.51 -7.81
CA GLY A 250 15.83 -11.07 -7.71
C GLY A 250 15.68 -10.58 -6.27
N PHE A 251 14.84 -11.28 -5.49
CA PHE A 251 14.59 -11.00 -4.08
C PHE A 251 15.87 -11.08 -3.23
N LEU A 252 16.67 -12.14 -3.45
CA LEU A 252 17.88 -12.42 -2.68
C LEU A 252 19.09 -11.59 -3.10
N ARG A 253 19.15 -11.12 -4.36
CA ARG A 253 20.29 -10.37 -4.91
C ARG A 253 20.68 -9.16 -4.06
N ASN A 254 19.70 -8.46 -3.51
CA ASN A 254 19.90 -7.28 -2.67
C ASN A 254 19.13 -7.40 -1.34
N ILE A 255 19.19 -8.58 -0.69
CA ILE A 255 18.31 -8.90 0.44
C ILE A 255 18.29 -7.84 1.55
N SER A 256 19.43 -7.23 1.89
CA SER A 256 19.50 -6.17 2.90
C SER A 256 18.69 -4.94 2.49
N VAL A 257 18.79 -4.53 1.22
CA VAL A 257 18.03 -3.40 0.67
C VAL A 257 16.56 -3.78 0.48
N THR A 258 16.26 -5.01 0.07
CA THR A 258 14.88 -5.52 -0.02
C THR A 258 14.19 -5.46 1.34
N VAL A 259 14.84 -5.97 2.38
CA VAL A 259 14.32 -5.93 3.76
C VAL A 259 14.18 -4.49 4.23
N TYR A 260 15.15 -3.61 3.98
CA TYR A 260 14.99 -2.19 4.26
C TYR A 260 13.76 -1.59 3.53
N ALA A 261 13.62 -1.86 2.23
CA ALA A 261 12.59 -1.30 1.38
C ALA A 261 11.16 -1.73 1.77
N PHE A 262 10.99 -2.85 2.48
CA PHE A 262 9.68 -3.31 3.00
C PHE A 262 8.96 -2.30 3.89
N TYR A 263 9.70 -1.57 4.72
CA TYR A 263 9.13 -0.57 5.63
C TYR A 263 9.81 0.79 5.57
N SER A 264 11.00 0.90 4.96
CA SER A 264 11.78 2.14 4.96
C SER A 264 11.94 2.67 6.39
N ALA A 265 11.70 3.95 6.64
CA ALA A 265 11.72 4.54 7.98
C ALA A 265 10.69 3.95 8.95
N ALA A 266 9.62 3.30 8.46
CA ALA A 266 8.63 2.65 9.32
C ALA A 266 9.17 1.41 10.05
N TRP A 267 10.39 0.93 9.74
CA TRP A 267 11.08 -0.09 10.54
C TRP A 267 11.21 0.28 12.02
N VAL A 268 11.31 1.58 12.34
CA VAL A 268 11.31 2.07 13.73
C VAL A 268 10.03 1.66 14.46
N LEU A 269 8.88 1.76 13.80
CA LEU A 269 7.58 1.36 14.35
C LEU A 269 7.42 -0.16 14.42
N VAL A 270 7.91 -0.90 13.41
CA VAL A 270 7.92 -2.37 13.46
C VAL A 270 8.76 -2.87 14.64
N GLY A 271 9.95 -2.30 14.83
CA GLY A 271 10.81 -2.60 15.98
C GLY A 271 10.13 -2.26 17.30
N PHE A 272 9.42 -1.13 17.36
CA PHE A 272 8.60 -0.77 18.53
C PHE A 272 7.50 -1.80 18.81
N PHE A 273 6.75 -2.24 17.79
CA PHE A 273 5.69 -3.23 17.93
C PHE A 273 6.21 -4.58 18.44
N ILE A 274 7.33 -5.05 17.90
CA ILE A 274 7.98 -6.29 18.34
C ILE A 274 8.45 -6.15 19.80
N ASN A 275 9.14 -5.06 20.14
CA ASN A 275 9.59 -4.81 21.50
C ASN A 275 8.42 -4.69 22.50
N PHE A 276 7.34 -4.01 22.11
CA PHE A 276 6.11 -3.94 22.90
C PHE A 276 5.54 -5.34 23.14
N ALA A 277 5.44 -6.18 22.10
CA ALA A 277 4.92 -7.54 22.21
C ALA A 277 5.76 -8.40 23.17
N LEU A 278 7.10 -8.28 23.10
CA LEU A 278 8.03 -9.00 23.96
C LEU A 278 7.95 -8.55 25.42
N ARG A 279 7.95 -7.23 25.67
CA ARG A 279 7.87 -6.65 27.04
C ARG A 279 6.52 -6.91 27.71
N SER A 280 5.44 -6.87 26.94
CA SER A 280 4.09 -7.17 27.44
C SER A 280 3.79 -8.68 27.52
N HIS A 281 4.74 -9.54 27.13
CA HIS A 281 4.58 -10.98 27.02
C HIS A 281 3.35 -11.41 26.18
N ASN A 282 2.95 -10.58 25.22
CA ASN A 282 1.76 -10.81 24.40
C ASN A 282 2.07 -11.69 23.19
N LYS A 283 2.11 -13.00 23.44
CA LYS A 283 2.44 -14.01 22.42
C LYS A 283 1.50 -13.98 21.21
N ARG A 284 0.21 -13.64 21.40
CA ARG A 284 -0.78 -13.57 20.31
C ARG A 284 -0.49 -12.41 19.37
N PHE A 285 -0.19 -11.23 19.91
CA PHE A 285 0.19 -10.07 19.12
C PHE A 285 1.52 -10.26 18.39
N LEU A 286 2.50 -10.89 19.06
CA LEU A 286 3.77 -11.24 18.43
C LEU A 286 3.56 -12.24 17.28
N ALA A 287 2.78 -13.31 17.51
CA ALA A 287 2.48 -14.32 16.50
C ALA A 287 1.77 -13.70 15.27
N PHE A 288 0.79 -12.82 15.50
CA PHE A 288 0.14 -12.06 14.43
C PHE A 288 1.15 -11.22 13.63
N THR A 289 2.00 -10.46 14.31
CA THR A 289 2.99 -9.59 13.67
C THR A 289 3.97 -10.40 12.81
N ILE A 290 4.49 -11.51 13.35
CA ILE A 290 5.40 -12.41 12.63
C ILE A 290 4.68 -13.04 11.44
N PHE A 291 3.48 -13.60 11.65
CA PHE A 291 2.69 -14.24 10.60
C PHE A 291 2.42 -13.29 9.43
N ALA A 292 1.97 -12.07 9.70
CA ALA A 292 1.69 -11.08 8.66
C ALA A 292 2.95 -10.73 7.85
N ASN A 293 4.09 -10.53 8.51
CA ASN A 293 5.36 -10.22 7.87
C ASN A 293 5.89 -11.37 7.02
N ILE A 294 5.91 -12.59 7.56
CA ILE A 294 6.37 -13.77 6.83
C ILE A 294 5.46 -14.04 5.63
N THR A 295 4.14 -13.92 5.81
CA THR A 295 3.18 -14.13 4.73
C THR A 295 3.39 -13.11 3.60
N ALA A 296 3.50 -11.83 3.93
CA ALA A 296 3.77 -10.78 2.94
C ALA A 296 5.14 -10.97 2.24
N ALA A 297 6.19 -11.31 2.99
CA ALA A 297 7.52 -11.57 2.43
C ALA A 297 7.54 -12.80 1.52
N ALA A 298 6.86 -13.88 1.89
CA ALA A 298 6.73 -15.08 1.08
C ALA A 298 6.01 -14.79 -0.23
N THR A 299 4.90 -14.05 -0.20
CA THR A 299 4.23 -13.61 -1.44
C THR A 299 5.15 -12.73 -2.29
N SER A 300 5.91 -11.83 -1.66
CA SER A 300 6.82 -10.91 -2.36
C SER A 300 8.04 -11.59 -2.99
N ALA A 301 8.45 -12.75 -2.47
CA ALA A 301 9.48 -13.60 -3.04
C ALA A 301 8.99 -14.41 -4.26
N MET A 302 7.67 -14.50 -4.45
CA MET A 302 7.02 -15.22 -5.55
C MET A 302 6.53 -14.29 -6.67
N VAL A 303 6.97 -13.03 -6.68
CA VAL A 303 6.57 -12.02 -7.65
C VAL A 303 7.77 -11.19 -8.09
N TYR A 304 7.61 -10.52 -9.22
CA TYR A 304 8.66 -9.68 -9.79
C TYR A 304 8.86 -8.36 -9.03
N ASP A 305 7.82 -7.86 -8.37
CA ASP A 305 7.81 -6.57 -7.67
C ASP A 305 7.76 -6.76 -6.15
N SER A 306 8.93 -6.93 -5.54
CA SER A 306 9.02 -7.34 -4.13
C SER A 306 8.55 -6.26 -3.16
N THR A 307 8.90 -4.98 -3.37
CA THR A 307 8.52 -3.93 -2.42
C THR A 307 7.05 -3.55 -2.54
N ARG A 308 6.50 -3.41 -3.76
CA ARG A 308 5.09 -3.06 -3.97
C ARG A 308 4.18 -4.09 -3.34
N ASP A 309 4.39 -5.36 -3.69
CA ASP A 309 3.48 -6.42 -3.27
C ASP A 309 3.59 -6.64 -1.76
N PHE A 310 4.80 -6.57 -1.18
CA PHE A 310 5.00 -6.64 0.28
C PHE A 310 4.20 -5.57 1.00
N THR A 311 4.37 -4.31 0.58
CA THR A 311 3.83 -3.19 1.34
C THR A 311 2.31 -3.12 1.26
N LEU A 312 1.74 -3.42 0.09
CA LEU A 312 0.28 -3.48 -0.07
C LEU A 312 -0.34 -4.60 0.78
N ILE A 313 0.29 -5.78 0.82
CA ILE A 313 -0.21 -6.94 1.58
C ILE A 313 -0.08 -6.73 3.09
N VAL A 314 1.05 -6.19 3.56
CA VAL A 314 1.33 -6.07 4.99
C VAL A 314 0.67 -4.84 5.62
N TRP A 315 0.33 -3.83 4.82
CA TRP A 315 -0.19 -2.55 5.31
C TRP A 315 -1.43 -2.67 6.21
N PRO A 316 -2.47 -3.46 5.87
CA PRO A 316 -3.60 -3.70 6.76
C PRO A 316 -3.17 -4.24 8.13
N ALA A 317 -2.19 -5.15 8.17
CA ALA A 317 -1.66 -5.68 9.42
C ALA A 317 -0.90 -4.62 10.22
N PHE A 318 -0.12 -3.79 9.52
CA PHE A 318 0.62 -2.69 10.11
C PHE A 318 -0.32 -1.65 10.76
N VAL A 319 -1.41 -1.28 10.08
CA VAL A 319 -2.44 -0.38 10.62
C VAL A 319 -3.17 -1.01 11.80
N ALA A 320 -3.53 -2.30 11.73
CA ALA A 320 -4.14 -3.01 12.85
C ALA A 320 -3.20 -3.06 14.07
N ALA A 321 -1.92 -3.30 13.86
CA ALA A 321 -0.90 -3.29 14.91
C ALA A 321 -0.75 -1.90 15.54
N LEU A 322 -0.74 -0.85 14.74
CA LEU A 322 -0.69 0.54 15.20
C LEU A 322 -1.89 0.87 16.11
N ILE A 323 -3.10 0.51 15.70
CA ILE A 323 -4.32 0.73 16.51
C ILE A 323 -4.29 -0.11 17.79
N TYR A 324 -3.83 -1.35 17.71
CA TYR A 324 -3.72 -2.24 18.86
C TYR A 324 -2.76 -1.67 19.91
N VAL A 325 -1.60 -1.20 19.46
CA VAL A 325 -0.54 -0.65 20.30
C VAL A 325 -0.94 0.70 20.88
N ASP A 326 -1.58 1.60 20.12
CA ASP A 326 -2.09 2.89 20.65
C ASP A 326 -3.04 2.70 21.84
N ARG A 327 -3.82 1.62 21.85
CA ARG A 327 -4.76 1.29 22.93
C ARG A 327 -4.11 0.69 24.18
N LYS A 328 -2.90 0.13 24.08
CA LYS A 328 -2.31 -0.74 25.12
C LYS A 328 -0.92 -0.33 25.59
N ALA A 329 -0.16 0.39 24.75
CA ALA A 329 1.18 0.84 25.08
C ALA A 329 1.16 2.18 25.82
N ASP A 330 2.31 2.52 26.41
CA ASP A 330 2.53 3.86 26.94
C ASP A 330 2.46 4.89 25.80
N ARG A 331 1.63 5.91 25.98
CA ARG A 331 1.37 6.94 24.95
C ARG A 331 2.59 7.77 24.66
N GLU A 332 3.43 8.03 25.65
CA GLU A 332 4.64 8.82 25.47
C GLU A 332 5.70 8.04 24.70
N GLU A 333 5.90 6.77 25.03
CA GLU A 333 6.80 5.88 24.28
C GLU A 333 6.38 5.75 22.81
N LEU A 334 5.09 5.50 22.55
CA LEU A 334 4.57 5.41 21.18
C LEU A 334 4.76 6.73 20.42
N ARG A 335 4.46 7.86 21.05
CA ARG A 335 4.70 9.19 20.45
C ARG A 335 6.17 9.39 20.08
N LYS A 336 7.10 9.07 20.99
CA LYS A 336 8.54 9.16 20.72
C LYS A 336 8.93 8.26 19.54
N ALA A 337 8.45 7.01 19.51
CA ALA A 337 8.71 6.08 18.42
C ALA A 337 8.24 6.62 17.07
N THR A 338 7.03 7.19 17.03
CA THR A 338 6.45 7.81 15.82
C THR A 338 7.25 9.02 15.35
N LEU A 339 7.66 9.90 16.27
CA LEU A 339 8.46 11.07 15.93
C LEU A 339 9.86 10.70 15.45
N LEU A 340 10.48 9.67 16.03
CA LEU A 340 11.74 9.13 15.54
C LEU A 340 11.59 8.50 14.15
N ALA A 341 10.49 7.77 13.89
CA ALA A 341 10.19 7.25 12.55
C ALA A 341 10.04 8.40 11.53
N PHE A 342 9.33 9.47 11.91
CA PHE A 342 9.18 10.65 11.07
C PHE A 342 10.53 11.36 10.81
N ALA A 343 11.34 11.57 11.85
CA ALA A 343 12.67 12.14 11.70
C ALA A 343 13.57 11.29 10.79
N ALA A 344 13.53 9.96 10.94
CA ALA A 344 14.22 9.04 10.04
C ALA A 344 13.69 9.15 8.61
N CYS A 345 12.38 9.31 8.41
CA CYS A 345 11.76 9.50 7.11
C CYS A 345 12.24 10.78 6.38
N LEU A 346 12.62 11.83 7.11
CA LEU A 346 13.15 13.06 6.51
C LEU A 346 14.53 12.84 5.87
N ILE A 347 15.33 11.96 6.47
CA ILE A 347 16.73 11.76 6.08
C ILE A 347 16.87 10.57 5.13
N LEU A 348 16.14 9.49 5.41
CA LEU A 348 16.31 8.23 4.71
C LEU A 348 15.65 8.26 3.31
N PRO A 349 16.33 7.73 2.28
CA PRO A 349 15.75 7.60 0.95
C PRO A 349 14.67 6.53 0.94
N LYS A 350 13.61 6.76 0.17
CA LYS A 350 12.63 5.72 -0.12
C LYS A 350 13.10 4.95 -1.34
N ILE A 351 13.34 3.65 -1.13
CA ILE A 351 13.84 2.73 -2.15
C ILE A 351 12.72 1.75 -2.45
N ILE A 352 12.58 1.41 -3.73
CA ILE A 352 11.74 0.32 -4.21
C ILE A 352 12.64 -0.73 -4.84
N VAL A 353 12.41 -1.99 -4.50
CA VAL A 353 13.10 -3.12 -5.14
C VAL A 353 12.12 -3.80 -6.08
N TRP A 354 12.47 -3.75 -7.37
CA TRP A 354 11.72 -4.36 -8.46
C TRP A 354 12.69 -5.15 -9.33
N ALA A 355 12.35 -6.39 -9.66
CA ALA A 355 13.22 -7.28 -10.42
C ALA A 355 14.64 -7.46 -9.83
N GLY A 356 14.79 -7.28 -8.51
CA GLY A 356 16.09 -7.25 -7.83
C GLY A 356 16.95 -6.01 -8.11
N LYS A 357 16.42 -5.00 -8.80
CA LYS A 357 17.04 -3.68 -9.02
C LYS A 357 16.50 -2.67 -8.00
N MET A 358 17.37 -1.79 -7.52
CA MET A 358 17.02 -0.71 -6.61
C MET A 358 16.54 0.50 -7.40
N GLN A 359 15.45 1.11 -6.95
CA GLN A 359 14.78 2.22 -7.60
C GLN A 359 14.54 3.34 -6.59
N SER A 360 14.88 4.58 -6.94
CA SER A 360 14.58 5.75 -6.11
C SER A 360 13.12 6.18 -6.29
N SER A 361 12.62 7.02 -5.38
CA SER A 361 11.34 7.70 -5.56
C SER A 361 11.36 8.69 -6.74
N ALA A 362 10.19 9.05 -7.27
CA ALA A 362 10.03 9.97 -8.39
C ALA A 362 10.42 11.42 -8.07
N LEU A 363 10.52 11.79 -6.78
CA LEU A 363 10.88 13.14 -6.32
C LEU A 363 12.02 13.82 -7.09
N PHE A 364 13.13 13.11 -7.32
CA PHE A 364 14.26 13.70 -8.04
C PHE A 364 13.91 14.08 -9.49
N TYR A 365 13.05 13.30 -10.14
CA TYR A 365 12.56 13.58 -11.48
C TYR A 365 11.61 14.77 -11.51
N ASP A 366 10.69 14.86 -10.53
CA ASP A 366 9.81 16.02 -10.40
C ASP A 366 10.61 17.32 -10.25
N PHE A 367 11.68 17.28 -9.44
CA PHE A 367 12.59 18.41 -9.28
C PHE A 367 13.30 18.78 -10.59
N LEU A 368 13.85 17.80 -11.30
CA LEU A 368 14.53 18.02 -12.59
C LEU A 368 13.56 18.57 -13.65
N PHE A 369 12.34 18.05 -13.72
CA PHE A 369 11.32 18.49 -14.66
C PHE A 369 10.88 19.94 -14.39
N VAL A 370 10.70 20.31 -13.12
CA VAL A 370 10.41 21.69 -12.72
C VAL A 370 11.60 22.60 -13.04
N ALA A 371 12.83 22.16 -12.75
CA ALA A 371 14.05 22.91 -13.03
C ALA A 371 14.25 23.14 -14.55
N GLU A 372 13.97 22.14 -15.38
CA GLU A 372 14.01 22.25 -16.84
C GLU A 372 12.97 23.26 -17.35
N LYS A 373 11.73 23.20 -16.85
CA LYS A 373 10.71 24.20 -17.21
C LYS A 373 11.10 25.63 -16.82
N ILE A 374 11.75 25.81 -15.67
CA ILE A 374 12.20 27.13 -15.20
C ILE A 374 13.40 27.62 -16.02
N THR A 375 14.40 26.75 -16.23
CA THR A 375 15.67 27.13 -16.86
C THR A 375 15.61 27.14 -18.39
N ARG A 376 14.59 26.51 -18.99
CA ARG A 376 14.47 26.22 -20.44
C ARG A 376 15.70 25.49 -21.02
N LYS A 377 16.52 24.90 -20.16
CA LYS A 377 17.66 24.07 -20.54
C LYS A 377 17.26 22.63 -20.31
N SER A 378 17.55 21.77 -21.29
CA SER A 378 17.46 20.33 -21.13
C SER A 378 18.48 19.90 -20.07
N LEU A 379 17.98 19.70 -18.84
CA LEU A 379 18.74 19.18 -17.71
C LEU A 379 18.70 17.65 -17.65
N ILE A 380 17.84 17.06 -18.48
CA ILE A 380 17.59 15.63 -18.61
C ILE A 380 18.01 15.24 -20.03
N ALA A 381 18.89 14.25 -20.18
CA ALA A 381 19.25 13.68 -21.48
C ALA A 381 17.97 13.30 -22.28
N PRO A 382 17.99 13.29 -23.62
CA PRO A 382 16.79 13.29 -24.46
C PRO A 382 15.68 12.37 -23.94
N LEU A 383 14.54 12.99 -23.64
CA LEU A 383 13.33 12.42 -23.00
C LEU A 383 12.72 11.21 -23.74
N ASP A 384 13.21 10.87 -24.94
CA ASP A 384 12.75 9.74 -25.74
C ASP A 384 12.96 8.38 -25.03
N TYR A 385 13.87 8.29 -24.05
CA TYR A 385 14.09 7.07 -23.27
C TYR A 385 13.28 7.00 -21.96
N ILE A 386 12.82 8.12 -21.39
CA ILE A 386 12.18 8.14 -20.06
C ILE A 386 10.69 7.76 -20.14
N HIS A 387 10.05 8.01 -21.28
CA HIS A 387 8.66 7.60 -21.50
C HIS A 387 8.44 6.08 -21.51
N ILE A 388 9.50 5.27 -21.62
CA ILE A 388 9.41 3.81 -21.77
C ILE A 388 9.96 3.08 -20.53
N ALA A 389 10.79 3.71 -19.70
CA ALA A 389 11.81 2.94 -18.99
C ALA A 389 12.27 3.44 -17.61
N TRP A 390 11.57 4.33 -16.89
CA TRP A 390 11.95 4.56 -15.48
C TRP A 390 10.73 4.69 -14.54
N PRO A 391 10.75 4.07 -13.34
CA PRO A 391 11.87 3.30 -12.76
C PRO A 391 12.22 1.99 -13.48
N PHE A 392 11.43 1.57 -14.45
CA PHE A 392 11.51 0.24 -15.02
C PHE A 392 12.09 0.23 -16.42
N ALA A 393 13.42 0.35 -16.51
CA ALA A 393 14.11 0.17 -17.78
C ALA A 393 14.09 -1.32 -18.10
N TYR A 394 13.36 -1.66 -19.17
CA TYR A 394 13.34 -2.99 -19.76
C TYR A 394 14.73 -3.39 -20.24
#